data_AF-A0A9D6QJN3-F1
#
_entry.id   AF-A0A9D6QJN3-F1
#
_cell.length_a   1.000
_cell.length_b   1.000
_cell.length_c   1.000
_cell.angle_alpha   90.00
_cell.angle_beta   90.00
_cell.angle_gamma   90.00
#
_symmetry.space_group_name_H-M   'P 1'
#
loop_
_entity.id
_entity.type
_entity.pdbx_description
1 polymer ?
#
loop_
_entity_poly.entity_id
_entity_poly.type
_entity_poly.pdbx_seq_one_letter_code
_entity_poly.pdbx_strand_id
1 'polypeptide(L)'
;MALANLGRVERAFCRWAAAEEAAAESARVFEEYGNRKEVSVAKRVIGILRWKRGRLDEAGAMAAACIDEARQLGSPLHEWFSSLLKGMIELHRGGFESASKLFTSGPGWEIPRAESRPSLLTTEFIGDIHLEQGHGEEALKHYDEVWPKALALVPKGDIVAELRRRRAECYYLMGRHQEAYDEAKTGLEHCRELGDRYEEAATYRVLALTAAALGRTGEAKRWFDQGFAYYDDIETPYEWGKLWLAYGDWISGPHAAEYADASGAREAYLAARDHFERMGAEAKLAEARSRLARFAESPTPVPPTAASELERPRRRPRGSAELDRRSAWARETFGFVTRNKMVLDLLEDVAKLASASSPMLILGESGTGKDLIAHGVHKLSRRAGAFVPINCATLPREVIESELFGHVQGAFTGANREKTGLLEACDGGTVFLDEIAEMSIELQSRLLRFLETGEIRRVGANKTLDVDTLVVAATNRERASLEKGAGFRPDLYYRLAHAVVVLPPLRRRGEDIDLLVGHFFDDACLEQGKRVRLSAGARNRLVAHPWPGNVRQLRAVLRRMVILTAADHEISPDAVHLDDTDVASSLSEELEQAERRRMVEALSQSAGSRSDAAKALGMARTTFVTKMKRYGIR
;
A
#
# COMPACT_ATOMS: atom_id res chain seq x y z
N MET A 1 14.58 5.06 22.94
CA MET A 1 13.52 4.09 23.31
C MET A 1 12.31 4.11 22.38
N ALA A 2 11.62 5.25 22.17
CA ALA A 2 10.45 5.31 21.29
C ALA A 2 10.74 4.82 19.85
N LEU A 3 11.86 5.26 19.25
CA LEU A 3 12.31 4.80 17.93
C LEU A 3 12.58 3.29 17.88
N ALA A 4 13.16 2.71 18.94
CA ALA A 4 13.37 1.27 19.02
C ALA A 4 12.05 0.49 19.08
N ASN A 5 11.04 1.03 19.77
CA ASN A 5 9.69 0.44 19.78
C ASN A 5 9.01 0.58 18.42
N LEU A 6 9.13 1.73 17.74
CA LEU A 6 8.65 1.91 16.37
C LEU A 6 9.27 0.85 15.45
N GLY A 7 10.58 0.63 15.52
CA GLY A 7 11.26 -0.41 14.75
C GLY A 7 10.71 -1.82 15.01
N ARG A 8 10.32 -2.15 16.25
CA ARG A 8 9.68 -3.43 16.58
C ARG A 8 8.28 -3.56 15.96
N VAL A 9 7.50 -2.48 15.96
CA VAL A 9 6.16 -2.45 15.36
C VAL A 9 6.25 -2.60 13.84
N GLU A 10 7.11 -1.80 13.18
CA GLU A 10 7.30 -1.91 11.73
C GLU A 10 7.81 -3.30 11.33
N ARG A 11 8.68 -3.90 12.15
CA ARG A 11 9.14 -5.29 11.96
C ARG A 11 7.99 -6.30 12.05
N ALA A 12 7.09 -6.16 13.02
CA ALA A 12 5.92 -7.04 13.13
C ALA A 12 5.02 -6.96 11.89
N PHE A 13 4.90 -5.78 11.28
CA PHE A 13 4.18 -5.59 10.01
C PHE A 13 4.98 -5.96 8.75
N CYS A 14 6.18 -6.54 8.90
CA CYS A 14 7.10 -6.87 7.81
C CYS A 14 7.52 -5.67 6.95
N ARG A 15 7.50 -4.45 7.50
CA ARG A 15 7.98 -3.23 6.82
C ARG A 15 9.46 -3.03 7.10
N TRP A 16 10.29 -3.92 6.53
CA TRP A 16 11.70 -4.07 6.93
C TRP A 16 12.55 -2.81 6.72
N ALA A 17 12.30 -2.04 5.66
CA ALA A 17 13.04 -0.80 5.41
C ALA A 17 12.76 0.26 6.48
N ALA A 18 11.48 0.49 6.81
CA ALA A 18 11.08 1.42 7.87
C ALA A 18 11.57 0.94 9.25
N ALA A 19 11.53 -0.37 9.51
CA ALA A 19 12.06 -0.95 10.74
C ALA A 19 13.58 -0.72 10.87
N GLU A 20 14.33 -0.82 9.77
CA GLU A 20 15.77 -0.60 9.76
C GLU A 20 16.13 0.86 9.94
N GLU A 21 15.40 1.78 9.29
CA GLU A 21 15.56 3.22 9.47
C GLU A 21 15.31 3.62 10.93
N ALA A 22 14.21 3.16 11.52
CA ALA A 22 13.90 3.41 12.93
C ALA A 22 14.96 2.82 13.87
N ALA A 23 15.49 1.63 13.56
CA ALA A 23 16.55 1.00 14.35
C ALA A 23 17.88 1.77 14.22
N ALA A 24 18.25 2.21 13.02
CA ALA A 24 19.45 3.01 12.76
C ALA A 24 19.38 4.36 13.49
N GLU A 25 18.25 5.04 13.43
CA GLU A 25 18.05 6.30 14.14
C GLU A 25 18.08 6.09 15.67
N SER A 26 17.48 4.99 16.15
CA SER A 26 17.58 4.65 17.58
C SER A 26 19.02 4.42 18.03
N ALA A 27 19.85 3.78 17.20
CA ALA A 27 21.26 3.53 17.48
C ALA A 27 22.04 4.85 17.58
N ARG A 28 21.83 5.78 16.64
CA ARG A 28 22.45 7.12 16.66
C ARG A 28 22.10 7.89 17.92
N VAL A 29 20.81 7.93 18.27
CA VAL A 29 20.37 8.60 19.51
C VAL A 29 21.01 7.96 20.74
N PHE A 30 21.03 6.63 20.84
CA PHE A 30 21.70 5.98 21.98
C PHE A 30 23.20 6.27 22.06
N GLU A 31 23.86 6.46 20.91
CA GLU A 31 25.28 6.82 20.83
C GLU A 31 25.51 8.26 21.32
N GLU A 32 24.68 9.22 20.93
CA GLU A 32 24.72 10.61 21.42
C GLU A 32 24.58 10.70 22.94
N TYR A 33 23.72 9.86 23.53
CA TYR A 33 23.53 9.80 24.99
C TYR A 33 24.55 8.87 25.70
N GLY A 34 25.54 8.34 24.99
CA GLY A 34 26.59 7.49 25.57
C GLY A 34 26.10 6.12 26.06
N ASN A 35 24.90 5.69 25.68
CA ASN A 35 24.34 4.41 26.12
C ASN A 35 24.82 3.25 25.25
N ARG A 36 26.09 2.88 25.43
CA ARG A 36 26.76 1.84 24.63
C ARG A 36 26.03 0.48 24.62
N LYS A 37 25.31 0.14 25.70
CA LYS A 37 24.54 -1.10 25.78
C LYS A 37 23.35 -1.10 24.82
N GLU A 38 22.58 -0.02 24.79
CA GLU A 38 21.44 0.10 23.88
C GLU A 38 21.87 0.29 22.43
N VAL A 39 23.02 0.94 22.17
CA VAL A 39 23.64 0.96 20.83
C VAL A 39 23.91 -0.45 20.32
N SER A 40 24.54 -1.30 21.14
CA SER A 40 24.83 -2.70 20.80
C SER A 40 23.53 -3.49 20.49
N VAL A 41 22.46 -3.27 21.26
CA VAL A 41 21.15 -3.89 21.00
C VAL A 41 20.56 -3.42 19.67
N ALA A 42 20.59 -2.12 19.40
CA ALA A 42 20.05 -1.54 18.16
C ALA A 42 20.83 -2.03 16.93
N LYS A 43 22.17 -2.08 16.98
CA LYS A 43 23.01 -2.64 15.91
C LYS A 43 22.70 -4.11 15.61
N ARG A 44 22.47 -4.94 16.64
CA ARG A 44 22.03 -6.33 16.44
C ARG A 44 20.67 -6.41 15.75
N VAL A 45 19.71 -5.54 16.10
CA VAL A 45 18.41 -5.46 15.41
C VAL A 45 18.58 -5.09 13.94
N ILE A 46 19.44 -4.13 13.61
CA ILE A 46 19.78 -3.78 12.23
C ILE A 46 20.35 -5.00 11.48
N GLY A 47 21.24 -5.77 12.13
CA GLY A 47 21.76 -7.02 11.57
C GLY A 47 20.67 -8.05 11.25
N ILE A 48 19.70 -8.26 12.15
CA ILE A 48 18.53 -9.13 11.91
C ILE A 48 17.72 -8.65 10.71
N LEU A 49 17.45 -7.34 10.61
CA LEU A 49 16.67 -6.76 9.53
C LEU A 49 17.37 -6.90 8.17
N ARG A 50 18.68 -6.67 8.12
CA ARG A 50 19.51 -6.89 6.93
C ARG A 50 19.51 -8.36 6.49
N TRP A 51 19.62 -9.27 7.44
CA TRP A 51 19.53 -10.71 7.19
C TRP A 51 18.17 -11.10 6.60
N LYS A 52 17.07 -10.66 7.20
CA LYS A 52 15.70 -10.95 6.71
C LYS A 52 15.45 -10.38 5.31
N ARG A 53 16.04 -9.23 4.97
CA ARG A 53 16.01 -8.62 3.62
C ARG A 53 16.97 -9.26 2.62
N GLY A 54 17.72 -10.28 3.03
CA GLY A 54 18.63 -11.02 2.17
C GLY A 54 20.00 -10.38 1.93
N ARG A 55 20.36 -9.32 2.65
CA ARG A 55 21.70 -8.69 2.57
C ARG A 55 22.67 -9.42 3.50
N LEU A 56 23.01 -10.67 3.18
CA LEU A 56 23.78 -11.56 4.06
C LEU A 56 25.18 -11.02 4.38
N ASP A 57 25.83 -10.34 3.44
CA ASP A 57 27.16 -9.74 3.65
C ASP A 57 27.12 -8.58 4.64
N GLU A 58 26.22 -7.62 4.44
CA GLU A 58 26.04 -6.50 5.36
C GLU A 58 25.58 -6.98 6.75
N ALA A 59 24.68 -7.97 6.80
CA ALA A 59 24.23 -8.56 8.05
C ALA A 59 25.37 -9.30 8.76
N GLY A 60 26.19 -10.03 8.01
CA GLY A 60 27.32 -10.79 8.53
C GLY A 60 28.42 -9.90 9.10
N ALA A 61 28.73 -8.79 8.43
CA ALA A 61 29.66 -7.77 8.92
C ALA A 61 29.11 -7.10 10.19
N MET A 62 27.82 -6.74 10.21
CA MET A 62 27.17 -6.15 11.37
C MET A 62 27.19 -7.11 12.58
N ALA A 63 26.87 -8.40 12.37
CA ALA A 63 26.86 -9.39 13.43
C ALA A 63 28.26 -9.61 14.03
N ALA A 64 29.32 -9.62 13.20
CA ALA A 64 30.70 -9.69 13.68
C ALA A 64 31.07 -8.46 14.54
N ALA A 65 30.74 -7.25 14.07
CA ALA A 65 30.96 -6.03 14.83
C ALA A 65 30.22 -6.03 16.20
N CYS A 66 28.97 -6.54 16.22
CA CYS A 66 28.21 -6.68 17.46
C CYS A 66 28.84 -7.66 18.46
N ILE A 67 29.47 -8.74 17.99
CA ILE A 67 30.21 -9.69 18.83
C ILE A 67 31.40 -8.97 19.48
N ASP A 68 32.20 -8.26 18.68
CA ASP A 68 33.38 -7.54 19.19
C ASP A 68 33.00 -6.43 20.17
N GLU A 69 31.94 -5.67 19.89
CA GLU A 69 31.40 -4.69 20.83
C GLU A 69 30.91 -5.33 22.13
N ALA A 70 30.20 -6.46 22.05
CA ALA A 70 29.71 -7.15 23.23
C ALA A 70 30.86 -7.64 24.14
N ARG A 71 31.97 -8.09 23.54
CA ARG A 71 33.21 -8.44 24.24
C ARG A 71 33.82 -7.23 24.93
N GLN A 72 33.93 -6.10 24.23
CA GLN A 72 34.45 -4.85 24.80
C GLN A 72 33.57 -4.33 25.94
N LEU A 73 32.26 -4.57 25.89
CA LEU A 73 31.30 -4.24 26.96
C LEU A 73 31.35 -5.23 28.12
N GLY A 74 32.06 -6.36 28.00
CA GLY A 74 32.06 -7.43 28.99
C GLY A 74 30.66 -8.02 29.20
N SER A 75 29.85 -8.13 28.14
CA SER A 75 28.47 -8.61 28.22
C SER A 75 28.29 -9.96 27.51
N PRO A 76 28.43 -11.10 28.24
CA PRO A 76 28.32 -12.44 27.64
C PRO A 76 26.97 -12.71 26.98
N LEU A 77 25.89 -12.17 27.57
CA LEU A 77 24.54 -12.31 26.99
C LEU A 77 24.42 -11.63 25.63
N HIS A 78 25.02 -10.45 25.47
CA HIS A 78 25.00 -9.72 24.19
C HIS A 78 25.87 -10.41 23.15
N GLU A 79 27.01 -10.97 23.57
CA GLU A 79 27.88 -11.78 22.72
C GLU A 79 27.11 -12.99 22.21
N TRP A 80 26.44 -13.73 23.10
CA TRP A 80 25.63 -14.90 22.75
C TRP A 80 24.57 -14.57 21.69
N PHE A 81 23.71 -13.56 21.90
CA PHE A 81 22.70 -13.19 20.91
C PHE A 81 23.30 -12.75 19.57
N SER A 82 24.48 -12.12 19.58
CA SER A 82 25.16 -11.69 18.35
C SER A 82 25.78 -12.88 17.61
N SER A 83 26.30 -13.86 18.35
CA SER A 83 26.75 -15.16 17.81
C SER A 83 25.60 -15.96 17.20
N LEU A 84 24.43 -16.00 17.84
CA LEU A 84 23.23 -16.63 17.27
C LEU A 84 22.82 -15.97 15.94
N LEU A 85 22.81 -14.63 15.88
CA LEU A 85 22.54 -13.92 14.62
C LEU A 85 23.57 -14.29 13.54
N LYS A 86 24.86 -14.27 13.88
CA LYS A 86 25.94 -14.64 12.95
C LYS A 86 25.79 -16.08 12.47
N GLY A 87 25.42 -17.00 13.37
CA GLY A 87 25.17 -18.40 13.04
C GLY A 87 24.01 -18.58 12.06
N MET A 88 22.89 -17.87 12.24
CA MET A 88 21.77 -17.90 11.29
C MET A 88 22.14 -17.37 9.89
N ILE A 89 23.01 -16.37 9.84
CA ILE A 89 23.53 -15.85 8.56
C ILE A 89 24.42 -16.89 7.88
N GLU A 90 25.32 -17.56 8.62
CA GLU A 90 26.13 -18.65 8.06
C GLU A 90 25.28 -19.85 7.64
N LEU A 91 24.21 -20.17 8.39
CA LEU A 91 23.24 -21.20 8.02
C LEU A 91 22.59 -20.89 6.67
N HIS A 92 22.11 -19.66 6.45
CA HIS A 92 21.52 -19.24 5.18
C HIS A 92 22.54 -19.17 4.02
N ARG A 93 23.83 -18.97 4.32
CA ARG A 93 24.92 -19.08 3.35
C ARG A 93 25.25 -20.54 2.99
N GLY A 94 24.78 -21.51 3.77
CA GLY A 94 25.13 -22.93 3.63
C GLY A 94 26.36 -23.37 4.44
N GLY A 95 26.88 -22.50 5.31
CA GLY A 95 28.00 -22.77 6.21
C GLY A 95 27.59 -23.51 7.48
N PHE A 96 27.03 -24.73 7.36
CA PHE A 96 26.44 -25.48 8.48
C PHE A 96 27.41 -25.73 9.64
N GLU A 97 28.67 -26.08 9.36
CA GLU A 97 29.68 -26.29 10.41
C GLU A 97 30.01 -24.99 11.15
N SER A 98 30.14 -23.89 10.41
CA SER A 98 30.38 -22.57 11.00
C SER A 98 29.18 -22.11 11.83
N ALA A 99 27.96 -22.32 11.34
CA ALA A 99 26.73 -22.05 12.08
C ALA A 99 26.67 -22.85 13.38
N SER A 100 26.93 -24.17 13.30
CA SER A 100 26.96 -25.06 14.48
C SER A 100 27.98 -24.59 15.52
N LYS A 101 29.20 -24.22 15.13
CA LYS A 101 30.20 -23.66 16.05
C LYS A 101 29.70 -22.38 16.71
N LEU A 102 29.11 -21.46 15.96
CA LEU A 102 28.54 -20.21 16.51
C LEU A 102 27.34 -20.45 17.44
N PHE A 103 26.60 -21.54 17.21
CA PHE A 103 25.51 -22.02 18.07
C PHE A 103 25.98 -22.94 19.19
N THR A 104 27.27 -23.20 19.39
CA THR A 104 27.73 -24.10 20.46
C THR A 104 28.95 -23.58 21.22
N SER A 105 29.61 -22.53 20.73
CA SER A 105 30.84 -22.00 21.32
C SER A 105 30.75 -20.50 21.59
N GLY A 106 30.99 -20.10 22.84
CA GLY A 106 31.15 -18.69 23.23
C GLY A 106 31.39 -18.49 24.74
N PRO A 107 32.08 -17.40 25.14
CA PRO A 107 32.22 -17.01 26.54
C PRO A 107 30.85 -16.77 27.20
N GLY A 108 30.62 -17.36 28.37
CA GLY A 108 29.36 -17.20 29.13
C GLY A 108 28.18 -18.03 28.63
N TRP A 109 28.44 -19.06 27.82
CA TRP A 109 27.44 -20.11 27.54
C TRP A 109 27.11 -20.97 28.77
N GLU A 110 27.90 -20.82 29.85
CA GLU A 110 27.67 -21.36 31.18
C GLU A 110 26.61 -20.58 32.01
N ILE A 111 25.84 -19.64 31.45
CA ILE A 111 24.75 -18.98 32.20
C ILE A 111 23.71 -20.04 32.62
N PRO A 112 23.57 -20.35 33.92
CA PRO A 112 22.86 -21.53 34.37
C PRO A 112 21.39 -21.20 34.58
N ARG A 113 20.63 -21.21 33.49
CA ARG A 113 19.23 -21.66 33.50
C ARG A 113 19.01 -22.42 32.21
N ALA A 114 18.87 -23.74 32.29
CA ALA A 114 18.52 -24.64 31.18
C ALA A 114 17.16 -24.29 30.50
N GLU A 115 16.52 -23.20 30.94
CA GLU A 115 15.21 -22.68 30.53
C GLU A 115 15.28 -21.18 30.17
N SER A 116 16.45 -20.62 29.89
CA SER A 116 16.56 -19.24 29.41
C SER A 116 16.25 -19.15 27.90
N ARG A 117 15.66 -18.04 27.44
CA ARG A 117 15.36 -17.80 26.01
C ARG A 117 16.56 -18.04 25.07
N PRO A 118 17.81 -17.64 25.40
CA PRO A 118 18.99 -17.97 24.58
C PRO A 118 19.25 -19.48 24.45
N SER A 119 19.05 -20.25 25.53
CA SER A 119 19.22 -21.70 25.52
C SER A 119 18.18 -22.37 24.61
N LEU A 120 16.93 -21.91 24.65
CA LEU A 120 15.87 -22.44 23.76
C LEU A 120 16.18 -22.14 22.28
N LEU A 121 16.58 -20.90 21.97
CA LEU A 121 16.97 -20.51 20.61
C LEU A 121 18.18 -21.30 20.09
N THR A 122 19.12 -21.62 20.97
CA THR A 122 20.29 -22.42 20.61
C THR A 122 19.88 -23.81 20.13
N THR A 123 19.05 -24.51 20.92
CA THR A 123 18.54 -25.84 20.53
C THR A 123 17.69 -25.76 19.26
N GLU A 124 16.84 -24.74 19.13
CA GLU A 124 16.03 -24.51 17.92
C GLU A 124 16.90 -24.33 16.68
N PHE A 125 17.94 -23.49 16.75
CA PHE A 125 18.80 -23.20 15.59
C PHE A 125 19.71 -24.37 15.21
N ILE A 126 20.06 -25.26 16.14
CA ILE A 126 20.68 -26.55 15.81
C ILE A 126 19.68 -27.43 15.04
N GLY A 127 18.41 -27.45 15.46
CA GLY A 127 17.32 -28.06 14.70
C GLY A 127 17.20 -27.51 13.28
N ASP A 128 17.32 -26.19 13.10
CA ASP A 128 17.28 -25.54 11.78
C ASP A 128 18.41 -26.01 10.85
N ILE A 129 19.60 -26.32 11.38
CA ILE A 129 20.69 -26.91 10.59
C ILE A 129 20.26 -28.27 10.03
N HIS A 130 19.76 -29.15 10.89
CA HIS A 130 19.30 -30.47 10.47
C HIS A 130 18.13 -30.38 9.49
N LEU A 131 17.20 -29.45 9.72
CA LEU A 131 16.04 -29.24 8.85
C LEU A 131 16.46 -28.77 7.46
N GLU A 132 17.38 -27.81 7.36
CA GLU A 132 17.89 -27.31 6.07
C GLU A 132 18.70 -28.36 5.30
N GLN A 133 19.30 -29.32 6.00
CA GLN A 133 19.97 -30.48 5.41
C GLN A 133 18.99 -31.61 5.01
N GLY A 134 17.70 -31.48 5.32
CA GLY A 134 16.69 -32.51 5.06
C GLY A 134 16.64 -33.65 6.08
N HIS A 135 17.36 -33.53 7.20
CA HIS A 135 17.39 -34.52 8.28
C HIS A 135 16.21 -34.33 9.26
N GLY A 136 14.99 -34.59 8.78
CA GLY A 136 13.75 -34.31 9.52
C GLY A 136 13.65 -34.97 10.90
N GLU A 137 14.14 -36.20 11.06
CA GLU A 137 14.10 -36.92 12.34
C GLU A 137 15.03 -36.28 13.39
N GLU A 138 16.26 -35.92 13.01
CA GLU A 138 17.20 -35.24 13.92
C GLU A 138 16.72 -33.83 14.27
N ALA A 139 16.18 -33.09 13.29
CA ALA A 139 15.61 -31.77 13.53
C ALA A 139 14.43 -31.84 14.52
N LEU A 140 13.56 -32.84 14.39
CA LEU A 140 12.40 -33.02 15.27
C LEU A 140 12.81 -33.26 16.73
N LYS A 141 13.89 -34.00 16.99
CA LYS A 141 14.40 -34.23 18.36
C LYS A 141 14.70 -32.90 19.08
N HIS A 142 15.33 -31.96 18.37
CA HIS A 142 15.63 -30.63 18.90
C HIS A 142 14.37 -29.81 19.13
N TYR A 143 13.43 -29.81 18.18
CA TYR A 143 12.18 -29.06 18.35
C TYR A 143 11.29 -29.62 19.47
N ASP A 144 11.20 -30.94 19.61
CA ASP A 144 10.41 -31.58 20.66
C ASP A 144 11.05 -31.41 22.07
N GLU A 145 12.36 -31.16 22.15
CA GLU A 145 13.02 -30.73 23.40
C GLU A 145 12.58 -29.32 23.83
N VAL A 146 12.44 -28.40 22.86
CA VAL A 146 12.07 -27.00 23.10
C VAL A 146 10.55 -26.85 23.28
N TRP A 147 9.75 -27.64 22.59
CA TRP A 147 8.30 -27.55 22.50
C TRP A 147 7.57 -27.43 23.85
N PRO A 148 7.76 -28.32 24.86
CA PRO A 148 7.06 -28.21 26.13
C PRO A 148 7.46 -26.94 26.90
N LYS A 149 8.72 -26.50 26.77
CA LYS A 149 9.22 -25.28 27.40
C LYS A 149 8.62 -24.02 26.76
N ALA A 150 8.52 -24.00 25.43
CA ALA A 150 7.88 -22.93 24.67
C ALA A 150 6.38 -22.79 25.03
N LEU A 151 5.65 -23.92 25.09
CA LEU A 151 4.26 -23.96 25.50
C LEU A 151 4.06 -23.48 26.94
N ALA A 152 4.94 -23.86 27.87
CA ALA A 152 4.86 -23.41 29.26
C ALA A 152 5.14 -21.90 29.42
N LEU A 153 6.03 -21.34 28.58
CA LEU A 153 6.45 -19.96 28.69
C LEU A 153 5.46 -18.99 28.04
N VAL A 154 5.13 -19.21 26.77
CA VAL A 154 4.19 -18.38 26.01
C VAL A 154 3.36 -19.28 25.10
N PRO A 155 2.28 -19.92 25.62
CA PRO A 155 1.49 -20.91 24.88
C PRO A 155 0.94 -20.38 23.56
N LYS A 156 0.75 -19.05 23.51
CA LYS A 156 0.27 -18.33 22.33
C LYS A 156 1.32 -17.41 21.68
N GLY A 157 2.62 -17.60 21.93
CA GLY A 157 3.67 -16.70 21.42
C GLY A 157 4.25 -17.10 20.07
N ASP A 158 5.02 -16.20 19.45
CA ASP A 158 5.67 -16.37 18.14
C ASP A 158 6.46 -17.69 18.06
N ILE A 159 7.24 -18.01 19.09
CA ILE A 159 8.05 -19.24 19.18
C ILE A 159 7.20 -20.52 19.00
N VAL A 160 5.96 -20.53 19.50
CA VAL A 160 5.06 -21.68 19.33
C VAL A 160 4.62 -21.78 17.87
N ALA A 161 4.24 -20.66 17.25
CA ALA A 161 3.88 -20.61 15.83
C ALA A 161 5.03 -21.14 14.95
N GLU A 162 6.24 -20.62 15.17
CA GLU A 162 7.41 -21.01 14.38
C GLU A 162 7.76 -22.50 14.56
N LEU A 163 7.70 -23.02 15.80
CA LEU A 163 7.96 -24.43 16.09
C LEU A 163 6.91 -25.36 15.47
N ARG A 164 5.63 -24.96 15.44
CA ARG A 164 4.58 -25.76 14.75
C ARG A 164 4.91 -25.94 13.28
N ARG A 165 5.24 -24.84 12.58
CA ARG A 165 5.64 -24.91 11.17
C ARG A 165 6.87 -25.80 10.98
N ARG A 166 7.92 -25.64 11.79
CA ARG A 166 9.15 -26.44 11.68
C ARG A 166 8.90 -27.93 11.96
N ARG A 167 8.10 -28.27 12.98
CA ARG A 167 7.68 -29.65 13.28
C ARG A 167 6.88 -30.24 12.13
N ALA A 168 5.99 -29.46 11.52
CA ALA A 168 5.26 -29.87 10.32
C ALA A 168 6.19 -30.16 9.13
N GLU A 169 7.24 -29.36 8.91
CA GLU A 169 8.26 -29.67 7.89
C GLU A 169 9.01 -30.97 8.20
N CYS A 170 9.35 -31.24 9.47
CA CYS A 170 9.93 -32.52 9.87
C CYS A 170 9.00 -33.70 9.56
N TYR A 171 7.72 -33.60 9.95
CA TYR A 171 6.72 -34.64 9.66
C TYR A 171 6.56 -34.86 8.15
N TYR A 172 6.61 -33.80 7.35
CA TYR A 172 6.58 -33.91 5.90
C TYR A 172 7.80 -34.67 5.35
N LEU A 173 9.02 -34.33 5.80
CA LEU A 173 10.26 -35.01 5.40
C LEU A 173 10.28 -36.50 5.79
N MET A 174 9.60 -36.85 6.90
CA MET A 174 9.47 -38.23 7.38
C MET A 174 8.33 -39.02 6.69
N GLY A 175 7.61 -38.43 5.72
CA GLY A 175 6.48 -39.07 5.04
C GLY A 175 5.17 -39.09 5.85
N ARG A 176 5.13 -38.44 7.02
CA ARG A 176 3.95 -38.34 7.90
C ARG A 176 3.04 -37.19 7.46
N HIS A 177 2.57 -37.23 6.22
CA HIS A 177 1.95 -36.08 5.55
C HIS A 177 0.66 -35.57 6.22
N GLN A 178 -0.16 -36.46 6.80
CA GLN A 178 -1.39 -36.03 7.49
C GLN A 178 -1.06 -35.29 8.79
N GLU A 179 -0.12 -35.80 9.59
CA GLU A 179 0.35 -35.15 10.82
C GLU A 179 1.02 -33.81 10.52
N ALA A 180 1.81 -33.75 9.43
CA ALA A 180 2.41 -32.52 8.94
C ALA A 180 1.35 -31.47 8.58
N TYR A 181 0.31 -31.87 7.84
CA TYR A 181 -0.77 -30.96 7.44
C TYR A 181 -1.54 -30.42 8.65
N ASP A 182 -1.89 -31.28 9.61
CA ASP A 182 -2.66 -30.87 10.80
C ASP A 182 -1.84 -29.94 11.72
N GLU A 183 -0.54 -30.24 11.89
CA GLU A 183 0.39 -29.41 12.65
C GLU A 183 0.58 -28.03 11.98
N ALA A 184 0.77 -28.00 10.66
CA ALA A 184 0.90 -26.75 9.90
C ALA A 184 -0.39 -25.91 9.93
N LYS A 185 -1.56 -26.56 9.85
CA LYS A 185 -2.86 -25.87 9.89
C LYS A 185 -3.11 -25.22 11.25
N THR A 186 -2.79 -25.94 12.33
CA THR A 186 -2.82 -25.39 13.69
C THR A 186 -1.82 -24.23 13.83
N GLY A 187 -0.62 -24.37 13.25
CA GLY A 187 0.37 -23.30 13.19
C GLY A 187 -0.14 -22.05 12.47
N LEU A 188 -0.82 -22.21 11.33
CA LEU A 188 -1.39 -21.11 10.56
C LEU A 188 -2.44 -20.32 11.34
N GLU A 189 -3.36 -21.01 12.02
CA GLU A 189 -4.36 -20.38 12.89
C GLU A 189 -3.67 -19.55 13.98
N HIS A 190 -2.62 -20.10 14.58
CA HIS A 190 -1.83 -19.44 15.59
C HIS A 190 -1.12 -18.17 15.07
N CYS A 191 -0.53 -18.23 13.87
CA CYS A 191 0.10 -17.09 13.22
C CYS A 191 -0.92 -15.96 12.95
N ARG A 192 -2.14 -16.31 12.52
CA ARG A 192 -3.22 -15.36 12.24
C ARG A 192 -3.72 -14.65 13.50
N GLU A 193 -3.84 -15.37 14.61
CA GLU A 193 -4.17 -14.77 15.91
C GLU A 193 -3.11 -13.76 16.37
N LEU A 194 -1.83 -14.06 16.10
CA LEU A 194 -0.69 -13.20 16.43
C LEU A 194 -0.50 -12.01 15.47
N GLY A 195 -1.06 -12.10 14.25
CA GLY A 195 -0.75 -11.17 13.17
C GLY A 195 0.68 -11.32 12.64
N ASP A 196 1.31 -12.49 12.83
CA ASP A 196 2.65 -12.78 12.31
C ASP A 196 2.57 -13.14 10.82
N ARG A 197 2.69 -12.10 9.99
CA ARG A 197 2.62 -12.22 8.53
C ARG A 197 3.79 -13.01 7.95
N TYR A 198 4.95 -13.02 8.61
CA TYR A 198 6.13 -13.72 8.12
C TYR A 198 5.95 -15.22 8.26
N GLU A 199 5.58 -15.69 9.46
CA GLU A 199 5.36 -17.12 9.71
C GLU A 199 4.09 -17.64 9.02
N GLU A 200 3.06 -16.82 8.87
CA GLU A 200 1.90 -17.15 8.05
C GLU A 200 2.32 -17.49 6.60
N ALA A 201 3.15 -16.63 5.98
CA ALA A 201 3.64 -16.84 4.62
C ALA A 201 4.51 -18.10 4.50
N ALA A 202 5.38 -18.36 5.48
CA ALA A 202 6.22 -19.56 5.51
C ALA A 202 5.39 -20.84 5.68
N THR A 203 4.31 -20.77 6.45
CA THR A 203 3.41 -21.91 6.71
C THR A 203 2.62 -22.33 5.48
N TYR A 204 2.24 -21.38 4.60
CA TYR A 204 1.55 -21.71 3.35
C TYR A 204 2.35 -22.66 2.45
N ARG A 205 3.68 -22.54 2.39
CA ARG A 205 4.55 -23.48 1.66
C ARG A 205 4.37 -24.91 2.19
N VAL A 206 4.39 -25.08 3.50
CA VAL A 206 4.30 -26.39 4.17
C VAL A 206 2.91 -27.00 3.96
N LEU A 207 1.85 -26.20 4.11
CA LEU A 207 0.48 -26.62 3.81
C LEU A 207 0.31 -27.04 2.35
N ALA A 208 0.92 -26.31 1.41
CA ALA A 208 0.85 -26.65 0.00
C ALA A 208 1.54 -28.00 -0.30
N LEU A 209 2.76 -28.20 0.21
CA LEU A 209 3.51 -29.45 0.05
C LEU A 209 2.79 -30.65 0.68
N THR A 210 2.29 -30.49 1.91
CA THR A 210 1.58 -31.56 2.62
C THR A 210 0.23 -31.88 1.97
N ALA A 211 -0.54 -30.88 1.55
CA ALA A 211 -1.77 -31.09 0.80
C ALA A 211 -1.51 -31.82 -0.53
N ALA A 212 -0.44 -31.46 -1.24
CA ALA A 212 -0.05 -32.14 -2.48
C ALA A 212 0.29 -33.61 -2.22
N ALA A 213 1.10 -33.91 -1.20
CA ALA A 213 1.47 -35.27 -0.84
C ALA A 213 0.27 -36.13 -0.39
N LEU A 214 -0.78 -35.49 0.16
CA LEU A 214 -2.07 -36.12 0.49
C LEU A 214 -3.01 -36.30 -0.71
N GLY A 215 -2.58 -35.92 -1.93
CA GLY A 215 -3.41 -35.98 -3.14
C GLY A 215 -4.48 -34.89 -3.24
N ARG A 216 -4.44 -33.86 -2.37
CA ARG A 216 -5.38 -32.73 -2.35
C ARG A 216 -4.91 -31.61 -3.28
N THR A 217 -4.80 -31.90 -4.57
CA THR A 217 -4.11 -31.04 -5.56
C THR A 217 -4.70 -29.62 -5.69
N GLY A 218 -6.02 -29.50 -5.77
CA GLY A 218 -6.68 -28.18 -5.80
C GLY A 218 -6.49 -27.38 -4.51
N GLU A 219 -6.33 -28.05 -3.37
CA GLU A 219 -6.02 -27.39 -2.11
C GLU A 219 -4.56 -26.93 -2.06
N ALA A 220 -3.62 -27.78 -2.50
CA ALA A 220 -2.21 -27.44 -2.65
C ALA A 220 -2.02 -26.19 -3.51
N LYS A 221 -2.74 -26.11 -4.65
CA LYS A 221 -2.73 -24.94 -5.52
C LYS A 221 -3.13 -23.66 -4.77
N ARG A 222 -4.23 -23.71 -4.02
CA ARG A 222 -4.70 -22.57 -3.22
C ARG A 222 -3.66 -22.14 -2.19
N TRP A 223 -3.01 -23.08 -1.50
CA TRP A 223 -1.96 -22.73 -0.53
C TRP A 223 -0.73 -22.11 -1.18
N PHE A 224 -0.29 -22.62 -2.33
CA PHE A 224 0.78 -21.96 -3.11
C PHE A 224 0.38 -20.54 -3.52
N ASP A 225 -0.84 -20.34 -4.00
CA ASP A 225 -1.34 -19.01 -4.40
C ASP A 225 -1.37 -18.03 -3.22
N GLN A 226 -1.79 -18.48 -2.03
CA GLN A 226 -1.74 -17.67 -0.82
C GLN A 226 -0.30 -17.31 -0.43
N GLY A 227 0.62 -18.28 -0.49
CA GLY A 227 2.04 -18.03 -0.24
C GLY A 227 2.62 -16.96 -1.16
N PHE A 228 2.36 -17.05 -2.47
CA PHE A 228 2.84 -16.06 -3.44
C PHE A 228 2.21 -14.68 -3.21
N ALA A 229 0.92 -14.62 -2.88
CA ALA A 229 0.25 -13.36 -2.57
C ALA A 229 0.87 -12.63 -1.36
N TYR A 230 1.39 -13.37 -0.37
CA TYR A 230 2.07 -12.78 0.78
C TYR A 230 3.49 -12.32 0.45
N TYR A 231 4.29 -13.11 -0.26
CA TYR A 231 5.69 -12.75 -0.55
C TYR A 231 5.86 -11.62 -1.57
N ASP A 232 4.83 -11.34 -2.39
CA ASP A 232 4.75 -10.08 -3.15
C ASP A 232 4.83 -8.84 -2.24
N ASP A 233 4.48 -8.97 -0.95
CA ASP A 233 4.31 -7.86 -0.02
C ASP A 233 5.37 -7.73 1.07
N ILE A 234 6.02 -8.84 1.47
CA ILE A 234 6.83 -8.90 2.70
C ILE A 234 8.34 -9.04 2.47
N GLU A 235 8.88 -8.73 1.27
CA GLU A 235 10.34 -8.66 0.94
C GLU A 235 11.29 -9.63 1.70
N THR A 236 10.96 -10.93 1.77
CA THR A 236 11.79 -11.94 2.44
C THR A 236 12.32 -12.97 1.43
N PRO A 237 13.44 -12.68 0.76
CA PRO A 237 13.89 -13.42 -0.42
C PRO A 237 14.21 -14.89 -0.16
N TYR A 238 14.65 -15.26 1.05
CA TYR A 238 15.01 -16.64 1.36
C TYR A 238 13.80 -17.58 1.33
N GLU A 239 12.76 -17.26 2.10
CA GLU A 239 11.53 -18.06 2.13
C GLU A 239 10.75 -17.96 0.82
N TRP A 240 10.82 -16.82 0.12
CA TRP A 240 10.22 -16.69 -1.21
C TRP A 240 10.91 -17.62 -2.22
N GLY A 241 12.25 -17.69 -2.19
CA GLY A 241 13.01 -18.66 -2.98
C GLY A 241 12.62 -20.10 -2.66
N LYS A 242 12.44 -20.45 -1.37
CA LYS A 242 11.97 -21.77 -0.94
C LYS A 242 10.57 -22.08 -1.44
N LEU A 243 9.67 -21.09 -1.47
CA LEU A 243 8.32 -21.26 -2.03
C LEU A 243 8.38 -21.55 -3.54
N TRP A 244 9.16 -20.79 -4.30
CA TRP A 244 9.36 -21.05 -5.73
C TRP A 244 9.95 -22.43 -6.00
N LEU A 245 10.95 -22.84 -5.21
CA LEU A 245 11.57 -24.15 -5.33
C LEU A 245 10.55 -25.27 -5.05
N ALA A 246 9.78 -25.16 -3.97
CA ALA A 246 8.71 -26.09 -3.60
C ALA A 246 7.60 -26.15 -4.65
N TYR A 247 7.21 -25.01 -5.22
CA TYR A 247 6.21 -24.93 -6.28
C TYR A 247 6.69 -25.65 -7.54
N GLY A 248 7.94 -25.42 -7.96
CA GLY A 248 8.55 -26.10 -9.09
C GLY A 248 8.64 -27.62 -8.89
N ASP A 249 9.05 -28.06 -7.69
CA ASP A 249 9.09 -29.48 -7.31
C ASP A 249 7.69 -30.12 -7.35
N TRP A 250 6.65 -29.38 -6.95
CA TRP A 250 5.28 -29.86 -7.03
C TRP A 250 4.78 -30.01 -8.47
N ILE A 251 4.84 -28.96 -9.29
CA ILE A 251 4.25 -28.96 -10.65
C ILE A 251 5.05 -29.80 -11.67
N SER A 252 6.29 -30.17 -11.34
CA SER A 252 7.05 -31.18 -12.09
C SER A 252 6.93 -32.60 -11.51
N GLY A 253 6.31 -32.72 -10.32
CA GLY A 253 6.19 -33.95 -9.57
C GLY A 253 4.91 -34.75 -9.88
N PRO A 254 4.84 -36.01 -9.40
CA PRO A 254 3.71 -36.91 -9.65
C PRO A 254 2.40 -36.44 -9.00
N HIS A 255 2.47 -35.53 -8.02
CA HIS A 255 1.32 -35.02 -7.28
C HIS A 255 0.71 -33.74 -7.89
N ALA A 256 1.15 -33.31 -9.07
CA ALA A 256 0.63 -32.11 -9.73
C ALA A 256 -0.78 -32.33 -10.33
N ALA A 257 -1.10 -33.56 -10.75
CA ALA A 257 -2.32 -33.88 -11.50
C ALA A 257 -2.54 -32.91 -12.68
N GLU A 258 -3.69 -32.23 -12.73
CA GLU A 258 -4.04 -31.24 -13.77
C GLU A 258 -3.12 -30.00 -13.79
N TYR A 259 -2.34 -29.77 -12.73
CA TYR A 259 -1.41 -28.65 -12.63
C TYR A 259 0.02 -28.99 -13.10
N ALA A 260 0.23 -30.18 -13.70
CA ALA A 260 1.53 -30.58 -14.21
C ALA A 260 1.99 -29.64 -15.34
N ASP A 261 3.12 -28.94 -15.12
CA ASP A 261 3.68 -27.99 -16.09
C ASP A 261 5.20 -27.97 -16.00
N ALA A 262 5.85 -28.72 -16.91
CA ALA A 262 7.32 -28.78 -16.98
C ALA A 262 7.95 -27.42 -17.34
N SER A 263 7.29 -26.62 -18.18
CA SER A 263 7.79 -25.29 -18.54
C SER A 263 7.67 -24.33 -17.35
N GLY A 264 6.53 -24.36 -16.66
CA GLY A 264 6.29 -23.64 -15.42
C GLY A 264 7.26 -24.03 -14.31
N ALA A 265 7.59 -25.32 -14.18
CA ALA A 265 8.58 -25.80 -13.20
C ALA A 265 9.95 -25.17 -13.44
N ARG A 266 10.41 -25.16 -14.70
CA ARG A 266 11.68 -24.52 -15.07
C ARG A 266 11.67 -23.03 -14.74
N GLU A 267 10.56 -22.32 -14.99
CA GLU A 267 10.43 -20.92 -14.62
C GLU A 267 10.48 -20.70 -13.11
N ALA A 268 9.81 -21.56 -12.33
CA ALA A 268 9.83 -21.51 -10.88
C ALA A 268 11.26 -21.70 -10.33
N TYR A 269 12.02 -22.66 -10.86
CA TYR A 269 13.41 -22.86 -10.45
C TYR A 269 14.34 -21.70 -10.83
N LEU A 270 14.11 -21.03 -11.97
CA LEU A 270 14.84 -19.81 -12.32
C LEU A 270 14.54 -18.68 -11.32
N ALA A 271 13.27 -18.51 -10.92
CA ALA A 271 12.89 -17.52 -9.91
C ALA A 271 13.55 -17.83 -8.56
N ALA A 272 13.50 -19.08 -8.10
CA ALA A 272 14.18 -19.52 -6.89
C ALA A 272 15.69 -19.22 -6.93
N ARG A 273 16.36 -19.58 -8.03
CA ARG A 273 17.78 -19.29 -8.26
C ARG A 273 18.08 -17.80 -8.13
N ASP A 274 17.31 -16.94 -8.79
CA ASP A 274 17.53 -15.48 -8.77
C ASP A 274 17.42 -14.92 -7.34
N HIS A 275 16.50 -15.44 -6.52
CA HIS A 275 16.40 -15.05 -5.11
C HIS A 275 17.62 -15.47 -4.30
N PHE A 276 18.05 -16.74 -4.41
CA PHE A 276 19.18 -17.26 -3.66
C PHE A 276 20.52 -16.65 -4.10
N GLU A 277 20.69 -16.39 -5.39
CA GLU A 277 21.89 -15.75 -5.95
C GLU A 277 22.06 -14.32 -5.44
N ARG A 278 21.00 -13.51 -5.44
CA ARG A 278 21.05 -12.14 -4.89
C ARG A 278 21.39 -12.11 -3.41
N MET A 279 21.05 -13.15 -2.67
CA MET A 279 21.34 -13.26 -1.25
C MET A 279 22.74 -13.77 -0.94
N GLY A 280 23.38 -14.52 -1.86
CA GLY A 280 24.54 -15.34 -1.54
C GLY A 280 24.19 -16.60 -0.72
N ALA A 281 23.01 -17.17 -0.94
CA ALA A 281 22.54 -18.39 -0.27
C ALA A 281 23.01 -19.65 -1.03
N GLU A 282 24.31 -19.96 -0.96
CA GLU A 282 24.96 -20.93 -1.86
C GLU A 282 24.37 -22.34 -1.83
N ALA A 283 24.01 -22.86 -0.65
CA ALA A 283 23.40 -24.21 -0.55
C ALA A 283 22.08 -24.30 -1.33
N LYS A 284 21.18 -23.31 -1.14
CA LYS A 284 19.90 -23.26 -1.86
C LYS A 284 20.05 -22.89 -3.34
N LEU A 285 21.05 -22.07 -3.66
CA LEU A 285 21.42 -21.78 -5.03
C LEU A 285 21.86 -23.06 -5.76
N ALA A 286 22.66 -23.91 -5.11
CA ALA A 286 23.06 -25.21 -5.64
C ALA A 286 21.87 -26.16 -5.83
N GLU A 287 20.92 -26.19 -4.88
CA GLU A 287 19.66 -26.94 -5.04
C GLU A 287 18.90 -26.48 -6.29
N ALA A 288 18.65 -25.18 -6.45
CA ALA A 288 17.93 -24.64 -7.60
C ALA A 288 18.66 -24.92 -8.94
N ARG A 289 19.99 -24.77 -8.98
CA ARG A 289 20.81 -25.12 -10.15
C ARG A 289 20.72 -26.62 -10.48
N SER A 290 20.72 -27.49 -9.47
CA SER A 290 20.55 -28.94 -9.64
C SER A 290 19.18 -29.28 -10.25
N ARG A 291 18.09 -28.62 -9.83
CA ARG A 291 16.76 -28.80 -10.45
C ARG A 291 16.75 -28.34 -11.90
N LEU A 292 17.37 -27.20 -12.20
CA LEU A 292 17.47 -26.68 -13.57
C LEU A 292 18.27 -27.57 -14.51
N ALA A 293 19.33 -28.23 -14.02
CA ALA A 293 20.14 -29.14 -14.82
C ALA A 293 19.33 -30.32 -15.40
N ARG A 294 18.31 -30.80 -14.68
CA ARG A 294 17.41 -31.88 -15.14
C ARG A 294 16.63 -31.52 -16.42
N PHE A 295 16.46 -30.24 -16.71
CA PHE A 295 15.80 -29.76 -17.94
C PHE A 295 16.76 -29.60 -19.12
N ALA A 296 18.08 -29.67 -18.91
CA ALA A 296 19.07 -29.64 -19.97
C ALA A 296 19.32 -31.04 -20.57
N GLU A 297 19.01 -32.12 -19.83
CA GLU A 297 19.34 -33.51 -20.17
C GLU A 297 18.19 -34.30 -20.85
N SER A 298 17.02 -33.71 -21.08
CA SER A 298 15.90 -34.38 -21.78
C SER A 298 15.13 -33.44 -22.72
N PRO A 299 15.22 -33.62 -24.04
CA PRO A 299 14.28 -33.03 -24.98
C PRO A 299 13.07 -33.97 -25.12
N THR A 300 12.14 -33.96 -24.17
CA THR A 300 10.87 -34.67 -24.35
C THR A 300 10.02 -33.93 -25.40
N PRO A 301 9.52 -34.62 -26.44
CA PRO A 301 8.61 -34.00 -27.40
C PRO A 301 7.27 -33.68 -26.72
N VAL A 302 6.80 -32.45 -26.88
CA VAL A 302 5.47 -32.02 -26.44
C VAL A 302 4.41 -32.70 -27.32
N PRO A 303 3.44 -33.46 -26.76
CA PRO A 303 2.33 -33.99 -27.54
C PRO A 303 1.38 -32.85 -27.97
N PRO A 304 0.97 -32.76 -29.24
CA PRO A 304 0.09 -31.70 -29.71
C PRO A 304 -1.38 -32.09 -29.50
N THR A 305 -1.83 -32.30 -28.26
CA THR A 305 -3.26 -32.37 -27.91
C THR A 305 -3.45 -32.28 -26.39
N ALA A 306 -3.42 -31.06 -25.89
CA ALA A 306 -4.26 -30.60 -24.80
C ALA A 306 -4.47 -29.11 -25.08
N ALA A 307 -5.72 -28.65 -25.07
CA ALA A 307 -6.04 -27.24 -25.30
C ALA A 307 -5.10 -26.35 -24.47
N SER A 308 -4.52 -25.33 -25.10
CA SER A 308 -3.59 -24.40 -24.47
C SER A 308 -4.28 -23.42 -23.50
N GLU A 309 -5.24 -23.92 -22.71
CA GLU A 309 -6.00 -23.18 -21.69
C GLU A 309 -5.51 -23.47 -20.27
N LEU A 310 -4.25 -23.88 -20.11
CA LEU A 310 -3.52 -23.42 -18.94
C LEU A 310 -3.08 -22.00 -19.27
N GLU A 311 -3.92 -21.03 -18.91
CA GLU A 311 -3.37 -19.78 -18.42
C GLU A 311 -2.23 -20.18 -17.50
N ARG A 312 -0.99 -19.83 -17.88
CA ARG A 312 0.10 -19.61 -16.92
C ARG A 312 -0.59 -19.15 -15.63
N PRO A 313 -0.25 -19.61 -14.41
CA PRO A 313 -0.46 -18.73 -13.28
C PRO A 313 0.28 -17.49 -13.71
N ARG A 314 -0.49 -16.50 -14.21
CA ARG A 314 0.05 -15.39 -14.99
C ARG A 314 1.11 -14.92 -14.06
N ARG A 315 2.40 -14.98 -14.45
CA ARG A 315 3.46 -14.27 -13.73
C ARG A 315 2.77 -13.01 -13.29
N ARG A 316 2.48 -12.85 -11.99
CA ARG A 316 1.84 -11.62 -11.52
C ARG A 316 2.85 -10.60 -11.97
N PRO A 317 2.52 -9.83 -13.01
CA PRO A 317 3.57 -9.40 -13.90
C PRO A 317 4.39 -8.45 -13.04
N ARG A 318 5.68 -8.84 -12.84
CA ARG A 318 6.62 -8.34 -11.82
C ARG A 318 6.09 -7.09 -11.14
N GLY A 319 5.72 -7.09 -9.86
CA GLY A 319 5.31 -5.90 -9.06
C GLY A 319 4.68 -4.74 -9.87
N SER A 320 5.51 -3.98 -10.61
CA SER A 320 5.17 -3.16 -11.78
C SER A 320 3.87 -3.49 -12.50
N ALA A 321 3.59 -4.70 -13.00
CA ALA A 321 2.48 -4.88 -13.94
C ALA A 321 1.14 -5.31 -13.33
N GLU A 322 1.15 -5.90 -12.13
CA GLU A 322 -0.06 -5.91 -11.29
C GLU A 322 -0.34 -4.50 -10.79
N LEU A 323 0.69 -3.77 -10.34
CA LEU A 323 0.57 -2.35 -10.06
C LEU A 323 0.08 -1.59 -11.30
N ASP A 324 0.53 -1.91 -12.52
CA ASP A 324 0.07 -1.25 -13.75
C ASP A 324 -1.40 -1.53 -14.01
N ARG A 325 -1.86 -2.77 -13.79
CA ARG A 325 -3.30 -3.12 -13.89
C ARG A 325 -4.13 -2.40 -12.85
N ARG A 326 -3.71 -2.41 -11.59
CA ARG A 326 -4.39 -1.72 -10.48
C ARG A 326 -4.39 -0.21 -10.70
N SER A 327 -3.28 0.35 -11.19
CA SER A 327 -3.17 1.76 -11.57
C SER A 327 -4.07 2.11 -12.75
N ALA A 328 -4.13 1.24 -13.77
CA ALA A 328 -5.03 1.41 -14.90
C ALA A 328 -6.50 1.34 -14.47
N TRP A 329 -6.85 0.38 -13.61
CA TRP A 329 -8.17 0.26 -13.02
C TRP A 329 -8.54 1.49 -12.16
N ALA A 330 -7.61 1.99 -11.34
CA ALA A 330 -7.80 3.19 -10.55
C ALA A 330 -8.06 4.42 -11.45
N ARG A 331 -7.29 4.54 -12.54
CA ARG A 331 -7.46 5.61 -13.54
C ARG A 331 -8.79 5.49 -14.30
N GLU A 332 -9.19 4.29 -14.72
CA GLU A 332 -10.43 4.06 -15.49
C GLU A 332 -11.69 4.19 -14.62
N THR A 333 -11.61 3.71 -13.38
CA THR A 333 -12.77 3.65 -12.49
C THR A 333 -12.97 4.96 -11.74
N PHE A 334 -11.90 5.54 -11.20
CA PHE A 334 -11.97 6.73 -10.36
C PHE A 334 -11.39 7.98 -11.03
N GLY A 335 -10.66 7.85 -12.14
CA GLY A 335 -9.84 8.96 -12.65
C GLY A 335 -8.57 9.20 -11.82
N PHE A 336 -8.23 8.28 -10.92
CA PHE A 336 -7.12 8.46 -9.97
C PHE A 336 -5.80 7.99 -10.59
N VAL A 337 -4.83 8.90 -10.75
CA VAL A 337 -3.48 8.58 -11.22
C VAL A 337 -2.59 8.30 -10.02
N THR A 338 -2.30 7.03 -9.78
CA THR A 338 -1.48 6.59 -8.64
C THR A 338 -0.81 5.27 -8.99
N ARG A 339 0.39 5.06 -8.44
CA ARG A 339 1.04 3.74 -8.34
C ARG A 339 1.27 3.33 -6.88
N ASN A 340 0.94 4.23 -5.95
CA ASN A 340 1.13 4.01 -4.54
C ASN A 340 0.18 2.92 -4.02
N LYS A 341 0.76 1.84 -3.50
CA LYS A 341 0.01 0.66 -3.06
C LYS A 341 -1.05 0.98 -1.99
N MET A 342 -0.73 1.85 -1.02
CA MET A 342 -1.69 2.24 0.03
C MET A 342 -2.95 2.89 -0.56
N VAL A 343 -2.79 3.70 -1.62
CA VAL A 343 -3.92 4.34 -2.30
C VAL A 343 -4.69 3.31 -3.12
N LEU A 344 -4.00 2.40 -3.81
CA LEU A 344 -4.64 1.33 -4.59
C LEU A 344 -5.48 0.40 -3.69
N ASP A 345 -4.94 -0.01 -2.54
CA ASP A 345 -5.66 -0.83 -1.55
C ASP A 345 -6.90 -0.08 -1.03
N LEU A 346 -6.76 1.22 -0.72
CA LEU A 346 -7.85 2.08 -0.30
C LEU A 346 -8.96 2.15 -1.38
N LEU A 347 -8.61 2.32 -2.65
CA LEU A 347 -9.59 2.40 -3.74
C LEU A 347 -10.34 1.08 -3.91
N GLU A 348 -9.70 -0.07 -3.71
CA GLU A 348 -10.35 -1.38 -3.72
C GLU A 348 -11.35 -1.54 -2.57
N ASP A 349 -11.02 -1.07 -1.38
CA ASP A 349 -11.95 -1.07 -0.26
C ASP A 349 -13.13 -0.12 -0.51
N VAL A 350 -12.88 1.06 -1.09
CA VAL A 350 -13.94 1.95 -1.58
C VAL A 350 -14.84 1.24 -2.58
N ALA A 351 -14.28 0.47 -3.51
CA ALA A 351 -15.06 -0.26 -4.51
C ALA A 351 -15.97 -1.32 -3.88
N LYS A 352 -15.48 -2.05 -2.87
CA LYS A 352 -16.31 -3.01 -2.11
C LYS A 352 -17.44 -2.30 -1.39
N LEU A 353 -17.14 -1.21 -0.70
CA LEU A 353 -18.11 -0.44 0.10
C LEU A 353 -19.16 0.26 -0.79
N ALA A 354 -18.77 0.75 -1.96
CA ALA A 354 -19.68 1.38 -2.91
C ALA A 354 -20.76 0.40 -3.41
N SER A 355 -20.44 -0.88 -3.57
CA SER A 355 -21.41 -1.89 -4.03
C SER A 355 -22.50 -2.19 -2.98
N ALA A 356 -22.26 -1.91 -1.71
CA ALA A 356 -23.23 -2.04 -0.63
C ALA A 356 -24.18 -0.83 -0.50
N SER A 357 -24.02 0.23 -1.31
CA SER A 357 -24.81 1.47 -1.25
C SER A 357 -24.87 2.13 0.14
N SER A 358 -23.79 2.02 0.91
CA SER A 358 -23.69 2.61 2.25
C SER A 358 -23.21 4.07 2.19
N PRO A 359 -23.74 4.97 3.05
CA PRO A 359 -23.19 6.31 3.21
C PRO A 359 -21.69 6.27 3.53
N MET A 360 -20.93 7.21 2.98
CA MET A 360 -19.47 7.21 3.07
C MET A 360 -18.93 8.59 3.45
N LEU A 361 -17.95 8.63 4.34
CA LEU A 361 -17.22 9.82 4.76
C LEU A 361 -15.76 9.74 4.31
N ILE A 362 -15.35 10.69 3.47
CA ILE A 362 -14.00 10.81 2.93
C ILE A 362 -13.25 11.91 3.70
N LEU A 363 -12.22 11.51 4.45
CA LEU A 363 -11.35 12.40 5.20
C LEU A 363 -10.06 12.64 4.41
N GLY A 364 -9.60 13.88 4.32
CA GLY A 364 -8.30 14.17 3.72
C GLY A 364 -8.10 15.65 3.46
N GLU A 365 -6.84 16.07 3.35
CA GLU A 365 -6.48 17.46 3.09
C GLU A 365 -7.08 18.01 1.79
N SER A 366 -7.14 19.34 1.68
CA SER A 366 -7.58 20.00 0.45
C SER A 366 -6.63 19.65 -0.71
N GLY A 367 -7.20 19.43 -1.89
CA GLY A 367 -6.43 19.12 -3.09
C GLY A 367 -5.89 17.70 -3.21
N THR A 368 -6.37 16.73 -2.41
CA THR A 368 -5.95 15.32 -2.46
C THR A 368 -6.73 14.44 -3.46
N GLY A 369 -7.83 14.93 -4.02
CA GLY A 369 -8.68 14.18 -4.97
C GLY A 369 -9.88 13.45 -4.35
N LYS A 370 -10.51 14.01 -3.32
CA LYS A 370 -11.70 13.43 -2.65
C LYS A 370 -12.91 13.33 -3.57
N ASP A 371 -13.05 14.29 -4.48
CA ASP A 371 -14.07 14.35 -5.54
C ASP A 371 -13.98 13.15 -6.50
N LEU A 372 -12.76 12.75 -6.88
CA LEU A 372 -12.53 11.57 -7.73
C LEU A 372 -13.04 10.28 -7.07
N ILE A 373 -12.84 10.15 -5.75
CA ILE A 373 -13.36 9.00 -4.99
C ILE A 373 -14.88 9.01 -5.00
N ALA A 374 -15.52 10.15 -4.76
CA ALA A 374 -16.98 10.27 -4.77
C ALA A 374 -17.58 9.93 -6.15
N HIS A 375 -16.96 10.39 -7.23
CA HIS A 375 -17.35 10.01 -8.58
C HIS A 375 -17.23 8.50 -8.83
N GLY A 376 -16.14 7.88 -8.36
CA GLY A 376 -15.96 6.43 -8.47
C GLY A 376 -17.00 5.64 -7.65
N VAL A 377 -17.33 6.10 -6.44
CA VAL A 377 -18.40 5.50 -5.62
C VAL A 377 -19.73 5.51 -6.38
N HIS A 378 -20.10 6.65 -6.97
CA HIS A 378 -21.32 6.74 -7.77
C HIS A 378 -21.31 5.72 -8.93
N LYS A 379 -20.23 5.69 -9.72
CA LYS A 379 -20.05 4.75 -10.84
C LYS A 379 -20.17 3.29 -10.40
N LEU A 380 -19.62 2.94 -9.24
CA LEU A 380 -19.57 1.56 -8.73
C LEU A 380 -20.84 1.12 -8.00
N SER A 381 -21.58 2.05 -7.42
CA SER A 381 -22.86 1.77 -6.75
C SER A 381 -23.97 1.33 -7.72
N ARG A 382 -23.77 1.51 -9.04
CA ARG A 382 -24.73 1.20 -10.12
C ARG A 382 -26.09 1.88 -9.97
N ARG A 383 -26.15 2.97 -9.19
CA ARG A 383 -27.34 3.80 -9.05
C ARG A 383 -27.63 4.52 -10.37
N ALA A 384 -28.89 4.51 -10.80
CA ALA A 384 -29.30 5.00 -12.11
C ALA A 384 -29.57 6.52 -12.13
N GLY A 385 -29.77 7.14 -10.96
CA GLY A 385 -30.00 8.58 -10.82
C GLY A 385 -28.73 9.40 -11.00
N ALA A 386 -28.86 10.72 -10.93
CA ALA A 386 -27.75 11.65 -11.17
C ALA A 386 -26.66 11.61 -10.07
N PHE A 387 -25.45 12.06 -10.43
CA PHE A 387 -24.43 12.46 -9.46
C PHE A 387 -24.48 13.98 -9.25
N VAL A 388 -24.74 14.43 -8.03
CA VAL A 388 -24.89 15.86 -7.72
C VAL A 388 -23.82 16.30 -6.71
N PRO A 389 -22.75 16.98 -7.16
CA PRO A 389 -21.73 17.52 -6.27
C PRO A 389 -22.12 18.90 -5.73
N ILE A 390 -21.92 19.11 -4.43
CA ILE A 390 -22.20 20.36 -3.72
C ILE A 390 -21.03 20.65 -2.79
N ASN A 391 -20.48 21.86 -2.88
CA ASN A 391 -19.48 22.34 -1.92
C ASN A 391 -20.17 23.20 -0.86
N CYS A 392 -20.18 22.71 0.38
CA CYS A 392 -20.93 23.31 1.48
C CYS A 392 -20.33 24.63 1.97
N ALA A 393 -19.07 24.92 1.64
CA ALA A 393 -18.39 26.15 2.01
C ALA A 393 -18.65 27.31 1.03
N THR A 394 -19.15 27.03 -0.18
CA THR A 394 -19.27 28.04 -1.25
C THR A 394 -20.60 28.80 -1.27
N LEU A 395 -21.63 28.30 -0.58
CA LEU A 395 -22.97 28.88 -0.57
C LEU A 395 -23.30 29.49 0.80
N PRO A 396 -24.01 30.64 0.84
CA PRO A 396 -24.59 31.13 2.08
C PRO A 396 -25.52 30.11 2.74
N ARG A 397 -25.63 30.15 4.08
CA ARG A 397 -26.36 29.16 4.88
C ARG A 397 -27.82 28.98 4.44
N GLU A 398 -28.51 30.06 4.17
CA GLU A 398 -29.92 30.06 3.77
C GLU A 398 -30.09 29.51 2.34
N VAL A 399 -29.08 29.72 1.49
CA VAL A 399 -29.07 29.23 0.11
C VAL A 399 -28.83 27.73 0.09
N ILE A 400 -27.84 27.22 0.82
CA ILE A 400 -27.54 25.77 0.84
C ILE A 400 -28.72 24.94 1.38
N GLU A 401 -29.45 25.44 2.37
CA GLU A 401 -30.65 24.76 2.89
C GLU A 401 -31.73 24.65 1.80
N SER A 402 -32.00 25.75 1.11
CA SER A 402 -32.95 25.79 0.00
C SER A 402 -32.48 24.96 -1.21
N GLU A 403 -31.18 24.91 -1.50
CA GLU A 403 -30.64 24.08 -2.58
C GLU A 403 -30.79 22.60 -2.24
N LEU A 404 -30.40 22.16 -1.05
CA LEU A 404 -30.43 20.74 -0.66
C LEU A 404 -31.86 20.19 -0.53
N PHE A 405 -32.73 20.92 0.18
CA PHE A 405 -34.06 20.42 0.56
C PHE A 405 -35.20 20.99 -0.28
N GLY A 406 -34.96 22.04 -1.08
CA GLY A 406 -36.00 22.74 -1.82
C GLY A 406 -36.87 23.62 -0.93
N HIS A 407 -37.76 24.41 -1.54
CA HIS A 407 -38.69 25.28 -0.81
C HIS A 407 -40.02 25.40 -1.54
N VAL A 408 -41.09 25.62 -0.76
CA VAL A 408 -42.40 26.01 -1.32
C VAL A 408 -42.45 27.52 -1.53
N GLN A 409 -43.35 27.96 -2.41
CA GLN A 409 -43.59 29.39 -2.63
C GLN A 409 -43.95 30.09 -1.30
N GLY A 410 -43.32 31.23 -1.02
CA GLY A 410 -43.56 32.01 0.20
C GLY A 410 -42.84 31.53 1.46
N ALA A 411 -41.94 30.54 1.37
CA ALA A 411 -41.20 30.02 2.52
C ALA A 411 -40.26 31.04 3.20
N PHE A 412 -39.74 32.02 2.44
CA PHE A 412 -38.92 33.13 2.93
C PHE A 412 -38.99 34.33 1.96
N THR A 413 -38.49 35.49 2.37
CA THR A 413 -38.40 36.69 1.52
C THR A 413 -37.54 36.43 0.28
N GLY A 414 -38.19 36.37 -0.89
CA GLY A 414 -37.55 36.04 -2.18
C GLY A 414 -37.96 34.69 -2.78
N ALA A 415 -38.69 33.85 -2.04
CA ALA A 415 -39.24 32.57 -2.50
C ALA A 415 -40.48 32.76 -3.40
N ASN A 416 -40.30 33.44 -4.53
CA ASN A 416 -41.40 33.81 -5.45
C ASN A 416 -41.97 32.61 -6.23
N ARG A 417 -41.26 31.49 -6.28
CA ARG A 417 -41.67 30.24 -6.94
C ARG A 417 -41.23 29.06 -6.09
N GLU A 418 -41.90 27.94 -6.24
CA GLU A 418 -41.47 26.68 -5.64
C GLU A 418 -40.20 26.15 -6.33
N LYS A 419 -39.32 25.50 -5.55
CA LYS A 419 -38.07 24.91 -6.02
C LYS A 419 -37.87 23.49 -5.47
N THR A 420 -37.61 22.56 -6.37
CA THR A 420 -37.17 21.18 -6.05
C THR A 420 -35.76 21.19 -5.46
N GLY A 421 -35.56 20.46 -4.36
CA GLY A 421 -34.26 20.30 -3.72
C GLY A 421 -33.34 19.34 -4.46
N LEU A 422 -32.03 19.45 -4.23
CA LEU A 422 -31.02 18.61 -4.84
C LEU A 422 -31.10 17.15 -4.35
N LEU A 423 -31.50 16.91 -3.10
CA LEU A 423 -31.76 15.54 -2.63
C LEU A 423 -32.91 14.91 -3.42
N GLU A 424 -34.01 15.65 -3.60
CA GLU A 424 -35.17 15.20 -4.37
C GLU A 424 -34.83 14.99 -5.86
N ALA A 425 -34.10 15.93 -6.46
CA ALA A 425 -33.68 15.84 -7.87
C ALA A 425 -32.66 14.71 -8.11
N CYS A 426 -32.00 14.23 -7.05
CA CYS A 426 -31.00 13.19 -7.06
C CYS A 426 -31.56 11.81 -6.65
N ASP A 427 -32.89 11.66 -6.59
CA ASP A 427 -33.53 10.40 -6.26
C ASP A 427 -33.05 9.25 -7.18
N GLY A 428 -32.81 8.08 -6.57
CA GLY A 428 -32.15 6.95 -7.23
C GLY A 428 -30.67 7.15 -7.56
N GLY A 429 -30.04 8.26 -7.12
CA GLY A 429 -28.70 8.71 -7.49
C GLY A 429 -27.75 8.90 -6.30
N THR A 430 -26.75 9.79 -6.42
CA THR A 430 -25.74 10.05 -5.39
C THR A 430 -25.48 11.54 -5.22
N VAL A 431 -25.62 12.04 -4.00
CA VAL A 431 -25.22 13.41 -3.64
C VAL A 431 -23.82 13.38 -3.01
N PHE A 432 -22.94 14.25 -3.51
CA PHE A 432 -21.60 14.45 -2.95
C PHE A 432 -21.54 15.78 -2.19
N LEU A 433 -21.28 15.72 -0.89
CA LEU A 433 -21.21 16.87 0.02
C LEU A 433 -19.75 17.15 0.38
N ASP A 434 -19.10 18.06 -0.34
CA ASP A 434 -17.73 18.49 -0.03
C ASP A 434 -17.72 19.56 1.07
N GLU A 435 -16.70 19.53 1.91
CA GLU A 435 -16.57 20.35 3.12
C GLU A 435 -17.82 20.29 4.03
N ILE A 436 -18.35 19.09 4.28
CA ILE A 436 -19.58 18.89 5.08
C ILE A 436 -19.50 19.51 6.50
N ALA A 437 -18.29 19.65 7.03
CA ALA A 437 -18.07 20.24 8.35
C ALA A 437 -18.34 21.75 8.43
N GLU A 438 -18.50 22.42 7.28
CA GLU A 438 -18.86 23.83 7.19
C GLU A 438 -20.38 24.06 7.22
N MET A 439 -21.18 22.99 7.20
CA MET A 439 -22.63 23.08 7.39
C MET A 439 -22.99 23.58 8.80
N SER A 440 -24.09 24.33 8.90
CA SER A 440 -24.63 24.71 10.20
C SER A 440 -25.21 23.52 10.98
N ILE A 441 -25.28 23.63 12.31
CA ILE A 441 -25.84 22.59 13.17
C ILE A 441 -27.31 22.27 12.81
N GLU A 442 -28.08 23.28 12.42
CA GLU A 442 -29.47 23.11 11.98
C GLU A 442 -29.55 22.26 10.71
N LEU A 443 -28.68 22.53 9.74
CA LEU A 443 -28.61 21.78 8.49
C LEU A 443 -28.13 20.34 8.71
N GLN A 444 -27.13 20.16 9.57
CA GLN A 444 -26.64 18.85 10.01
C GLN A 444 -27.76 18.02 10.64
N SER A 445 -28.64 18.64 11.43
CA SER A 445 -29.79 17.97 12.07
C SER A 445 -30.81 17.45 11.04
N ARG A 446 -31.02 18.19 9.95
CA ARG A 446 -31.91 17.76 8.86
C ARG A 446 -31.29 16.67 8.01
N LEU A 447 -30.00 16.78 7.73
CA LEU A 447 -29.25 15.75 7.02
C LEU A 447 -29.25 14.43 7.81
N LEU A 448 -29.07 14.49 9.13
CA LEU A 448 -29.19 13.31 10.00
C LEU A 448 -30.56 12.65 9.86
N ARG A 449 -31.65 13.43 9.96
CA ARG A 449 -33.00 12.89 9.79
C ARG A 449 -33.18 12.22 8.42
N PHE A 450 -32.67 12.83 7.36
CA PHE A 450 -32.69 12.23 6.02
C PHE A 450 -31.92 10.90 5.98
N LEU A 451 -30.71 10.84 6.53
CA LEU A 451 -29.92 9.61 6.59
C LEU A 451 -30.55 8.51 7.44
N GLU A 452 -31.39 8.86 8.42
CA GLU A 452 -32.10 7.91 9.29
C GLU A 452 -33.37 7.37 8.64
N THR A 453 -34.14 8.24 7.99
CA THR A 453 -35.53 7.94 7.57
C THR A 453 -35.70 7.80 6.06
N GLY A 454 -34.80 8.35 5.24
CA GLY A 454 -35.00 8.51 3.80
C GLY A 454 -36.00 9.62 3.45
N GLU A 455 -36.51 10.34 4.44
CA GLU A 455 -37.52 11.38 4.23
C GLU A 455 -36.88 12.77 4.22
N ILE A 456 -37.33 13.62 3.29
CA ILE A 456 -37.03 15.06 3.27
C ILE A 456 -38.31 15.89 3.44
N ARG A 457 -38.14 17.13 3.86
CA ARG A 457 -39.20 18.14 3.91
C ARG A 457 -38.70 19.44 3.33
N ARG A 458 -39.37 19.95 2.29
CA ARG A 458 -39.07 21.27 1.70
C ARG A 458 -39.22 22.37 2.74
N VAL A 459 -38.41 23.41 2.64
CA VAL A 459 -38.51 24.59 3.52
C VAL A 459 -39.91 25.21 3.37
N GLY A 460 -40.60 25.42 4.49
CA GLY A 460 -41.96 25.94 4.54
C GLY A 460 -43.07 24.92 4.25
N ALA A 461 -42.74 23.67 3.91
CA ALA A 461 -43.72 22.62 3.67
C ALA A 461 -44.05 21.82 4.95
N ASN A 462 -45.28 21.31 5.04
CA ASN A 462 -45.70 20.37 6.09
C ASN A 462 -45.65 18.90 5.65
N LYS A 463 -45.53 18.64 4.35
CA LYS A 463 -45.52 17.29 3.76
C LYS A 463 -44.10 16.75 3.66
N THR A 464 -43.89 15.49 4.03
CA THR A 464 -42.64 14.74 3.82
C THR A 464 -42.63 14.07 2.45
N LEU A 465 -41.44 13.84 1.91
CA LEU A 465 -41.18 13.16 0.63
C LEU A 465 -40.14 12.07 0.87
N ASP A 466 -40.45 10.85 0.42
CA ASP A 466 -39.49 9.74 0.41
C ASP A 466 -38.51 9.89 -0.74
N VAL A 467 -37.23 9.78 -0.45
CA VAL A 467 -36.13 9.94 -1.40
C VAL A 467 -35.05 8.90 -1.11
N ASP A 468 -34.65 8.14 -2.12
CA ASP A 468 -33.52 7.22 -2.05
C ASP A 468 -32.30 7.86 -2.72
N THR A 469 -31.51 8.60 -1.94
CA THR A 469 -30.25 9.21 -2.42
C THR A 469 -29.08 8.74 -1.56
N LEU A 470 -28.05 8.18 -2.21
CA LEU A 470 -26.80 7.83 -1.55
C LEU A 470 -26.02 9.10 -1.20
N VAL A 471 -25.60 9.22 0.06
CA VAL A 471 -24.78 10.36 0.52
C VAL A 471 -23.31 9.95 0.59
N VAL A 472 -22.48 10.66 -0.16
CA VAL A 472 -21.01 10.65 -0.01
C VAL A 472 -20.59 12.01 0.51
N ALA A 473 -19.92 12.06 1.66
CA ALA A 473 -19.48 13.29 2.30
C ALA A 473 -17.96 13.39 2.32
N ALA A 474 -17.41 14.60 2.30
CA ALA A 474 -15.98 14.84 2.42
C ALA A 474 -15.67 16.02 3.34
N THR A 475 -14.53 15.96 4.02
CA THR A 475 -14.00 17.08 4.81
C THR A 475 -12.49 16.99 5.00
N ASN A 476 -11.86 18.15 5.21
CA ASN A 476 -10.47 18.27 5.65
C ASN A 476 -10.28 18.21 7.17
N ARG A 477 -11.36 18.21 7.97
CA ARG A 477 -11.27 18.16 9.43
C ARG A 477 -10.83 16.78 9.92
N GLU A 478 -10.10 16.76 11.02
CA GLU A 478 -9.62 15.52 11.62
C GLU A 478 -10.77 14.72 12.23
N ARG A 479 -10.71 13.40 12.12
CA ARG A 479 -11.69 12.46 12.69
C ARG A 479 -12.00 12.75 14.16
N ALA A 480 -10.98 12.96 14.98
CA ALA A 480 -11.13 13.23 16.41
C ALA A 480 -11.91 14.53 16.70
N SER A 481 -11.86 15.52 15.81
CA SER A 481 -12.61 16.77 15.96
C SER A 481 -14.11 16.56 15.70
N LEU A 482 -14.45 15.73 14.72
CA LEU A 482 -15.82 15.36 14.38
C LEU A 482 -16.45 14.52 15.50
N GLU A 483 -15.71 13.55 16.03
CA GLU A 483 -16.14 12.69 17.14
C GLU A 483 -16.40 13.47 18.43
N LYS A 484 -15.60 14.50 18.71
CA LYS A 484 -15.70 15.32 19.94
C LYS A 484 -16.74 16.44 19.87
N GLY A 485 -17.42 16.62 18.74
CA GLY A 485 -18.47 17.63 18.62
C GLY A 485 -17.99 19.04 18.29
N ALA A 486 -16.79 19.22 17.72
CA ALA A 486 -16.21 20.53 17.43
C ALA A 486 -16.89 21.21 16.22
N GLY A 487 -18.09 21.75 16.44
CA GLY A 487 -18.91 22.38 15.38
C GLY A 487 -19.55 21.37 14.41
N PHE A 488 -19.48 20.08 14.73
CA PHE A 488 -20.09 18.99 13.96
C PHE A 488 -20.82 18.06 14.93
N ARG A 489 -22.03 17.59 14.60
CA ARG A 489 -22.77 16.72 15.52
C ARG A 489 -22.19 15.30 15.54
N PRO A 490 -21.88 14.73 16.72
CA PRO A 490 -21.35 13.36 16.82
C PRO A 490 -22.30 12.28 16.26
N ASP A 491 -23.62 12.46 16.42
CA ASP A 491 -24.62 11.53 15.90
C ASP A 491 -24.64 11.48 14.36
N LEU A 492 -24.56 12.63 13.70
CA LEU A 492 -24.38 12.73 12.24
C LEU A 492 -23.07 12.07 11.80
N TYR A 493 -21.98 12.25 12.57
CA TYR A 493 -20.71 11.59 12.29
C TYR A 493 -20.89 10.07 12.28
N TYR A 494 -21.47 9.47 13.32
CA TYR A 494 -21.64 8.02 13.37
C TYR A 494 -22.53 7.48 12.26
N ARG A 495 -23.53 8.26 11.82
CA ARG A 495 -24.39 7.87 10.69
C ARG A 495 -23.68 7.90 9.34
N LEU A 496 -22.76 8.85 9.14
CA LEU A 496 -21.91 8.94 7.94
C LEU A 496 -20.72 7.98 8.00
N ALA A 497 -20.23 7.66 9.19
CA ALA A 497 -19.05 6.84 9.44
C ALA A 497 -19.31 5.32 9.30
N HIS A 498 -20.39 4.92 8.63
CA HIS A 498 -20.60 3.53 8.20
C HIS A 498 -19.45 3.06 7.29
N ALA A 499 -18.91 3.97 6.46
CA ALA A 499 -17.70 3.77 5.69
C ALA A 499 -16.81 5.02 5.80
N VAL A 500 -15.63 4.89 6.43
CA VAL A 500 -14.67 6.01 6.56
C VAL A 500 -13.45 5.73 5.70
N VAL A 501 -13.17 6.66 4.78
CA VAL A 501 -12.04 6.59 3.85
C VAL A 501 -11.07 7.70 4.18
N VAL A 502 -9.84 7.36 4.56
CA VAL A 502 -8.81 8.35 4.91
C VAL A 502 -7.82 8.49 3.77
N LEU A 503 -7.94 9.56 3.01
CA LEU A 503 -7.15 9.86 1.84
C LEU A 503 -5.83 10.57 2.24
N PRO A 504 -4.65 9.93 2.10
CA PRO A 504 -3.40 10.51 2.61
C PRO A 504 -2.97 11.76 1.82
N PRO A 505 -2.26 12.72 2.41
CA PRO A 505 -1.69 13.83 1.64
C PRO A 505 -0.61 13.37 0.66
N LEU A 506 -0.33 14.16 -0.38
CA LEU A 506 0.60 13.84 -1.46
C LEU A 506 2.02 13.54 -0.93
N ARG A 507 2.47 14.25 0.11
CA ARG A 507 3.76 13.99 0.78
C ARG A 507 3.90 12.59 1.41
N ARG A 508 2.79 11.90 1.68
CA ARG A 508 2.78 10.50 2.15
C ARG A 508 2.69 9.48 1.01
N ARG A 509 2.68 9.95 -0.24
CA ARG A 509 2.59 9.18 -1.47
C ARG A 509 3.75 9.51 -2.40
N GLY A 510 4.99 9.48 -1.89
CA GLY A 510 6.17 9.98 -2.62
C GLY A 510 6.33 9.41 -4.03
N GLU A 511 5.98 8.14 -4.22
CA GLU A 511 5.98 7.44 -5.53
C GLU A 511 5.03 8.06 -6.56
N ASP A 512 3.95 8.73 -6.11
CA ASP A 512 2.98 9.38 -7.00
C ASP A 512 3.47 10.75 -7.48
N ILE A 513 4.40 11.41 -6.78
CA ILE A 513 4.78 12.80 -7.12
C ILE A 513 5.43 12.85 -8.51
N ASP A 514 6.41 11.99 -8.79
CA ASP A 514 7.08 11.96 -10.10
C ASP A 514 6.11 11.55 -11.23
N LEU A 515 5.20 10.61 -10.93
CA LEU A 515 4.16 10.17 -11.86
C LEU A 515 3.21 11.32 -12.22
N LEU A 516 2.73 12.07 -11.21
CA LEU A 516 1.85 13.21 -11.39
C LEU A 516 2.56 14.40 -12.05
N VAL A 517 3.86 14.58 -11.78
CA VAL A 517 4.69 15.56 -12.50
C VAL A 517 4.68 15.25 -13.98
N GLY A 518 4.99 14.01 -14.39
CA GLY A 518 4.92 13.60 -15.79
C GLY A 518 3.55 13.84 -16.39
N HIS A 519 2.50 13.33 -15.73
CA HIS A 519 1.13 13.43 -16.22
C HIS A 519 0.66 14.88 -16.44
N PHE A 520 0.77 15.74 -15.43
CA PHE A 520 0.26 17.11 -15.54
C PHE A 520 1.16 18.03 -16.38
N PHE A 521 2.45 17.73 -16.48
CA PHE A 521 3.35 18.47 -17.35
C PHE A 521 3.04 18.19 -18.82
N ASP A 522 2.82 16.93 -19.19
CA ASP A 522 2.43 16.54 -20.54
C ASP A 522 1.06 17.13 -20.91
N ASP A 523 0.08 17.04 -20.00
CA ASP A 523 -1.24 17.65 -20.18
C ASP A 523 -1.14 19.18 -20.39
N ALA A 524 -0.29 19.87 -19.61
CA ALA A 524 -0.09 21.31 -19.75
C ALA A 524 0.58 21.68 -21.08
N CYS A 525 1.54 20.88 -21.56
CA CYS A 525 2.17 21.07 -22.86
C CYS A 525 1.16 20.91 -24.00
N LEU A 526 0.33 19.86 -23.92
CA LEU A 526 -0.75 19.61 -24.88
C LEU A 526 -1.78 20.74 -24.89
N GLU A 527 -2.25 21.19 -23.71
CA GLU A 527 -3.19 22.30 -23.58
C GLU A 527 -2.66 23.61 -24.19
N GLN A 528 -1.35 23.87 -24.07
CA GLN A 528 -0.73 25.09 -24.60
C GLN A 528 -0.24 24.96 -26.03
N GLY A 529 -0.27 23.77 -26.63
CA GLY A 529 0.31 23.50 -27.94
C GLY A 529 1.81 23.75 -28.00
N LYS A 530 2.52 23.64 -26.86
CA LYS A 530 3.96 23.89 -26.75
C LYS A 530 4.71 22.60 -26.53
N ARG A 531 5.91 22.50 -27.10
CA ARG A 531 6.91 21.49 -26.71
C ARG A 531 7.84 22.15 -25.71
N VAL A 532 7.81 21.71 -24.45
CA VAL A 532 8.71 22.19 -23.40
C VAL A 532 9.35 20.97 -22.77
N ARG A 533 10.63 21.04 -22.41
CA ARG A 533 11.34 19.97 -21.72
C ARG A 533 11.57 20.34 -20.26
N LEU A 534 11.55 19.34 -19.40
CA LEU A 534 11.87 19.49 -17.99
C LEU A 534 13.28 18.92 -17.76
N SER A 535 14.22 19.75 -17.30
CA SER A 535 15.56 19.24 -16.94
C SER A 535 15.47 18.28 -15.75
N ALA A 536 16.44 17.37 -15.64
CA ALA A 536 16.50 16.42 -14.51
C ALA A 536 16.53 17.12 -13.14
N GLY A 537 17.26 18.23 -13.03
CA GLY A 537 17.32 19.01 -11.79
C GLY A 537 16.00 19.73 -11.46
N ALA A 538 15.26 20.21 -12.47
CA ALA A 538 13.92 20.78 -12.27
C ALA A 538 12.93 19.72 -11.79
N ARG A 539 12.97 18.52 -12.38
CA ARG A 539 12.18 17.36 -11.93
C ARG A 539 12.48 16.99 -10.48
N ASN A 540 13.76 16.90 -10.11
CA ASN A 540 14.16 16.56 -8.75
C ASN A 540 13.66 17.58 -7.72
N ARG A 541 13.67 18.88 -8.03
CA ARG A 541 13.09 19.92 -7.16
C ARG A 541 11.59 19.74 -6.95
N LEU A 542 10.86 19.40 -8.00
CA LEU A 542 9.42 19.14 -7.92
C LEU A 542 9.12 17.88 -7.09
N VAL A 543 9.91 16.82 -7.24
CA VAL A 543 9.75 15.56 -6.49
C VAL A 543 10.07 15.75 -5.00
N ALA A 544 11.08 16.54 -4.67
CA ALA A 544 11.51 16.78 -3.29
C ALA A 544 10.59 17.74 -2.50
N HIS A 545 9.69 18.47 -3.17
CA HIS A 545 8.84 19.47 -2.54
C HIS A 545 7.71 18.82 -1.70
N PRO A 546 7.35 19.38 -0.53
CA PRO A 546 6.34 18.78 0.37
C PRO A 546 4.89 18.94 -0.11
N TRP A 547 4.62 19.84 -1.07
CA TRP A 547 3.30 20.08 -1.65
C TRP A 547 2.17 20.26 -0.62
N PRO A 548 2.19 21.34 0.21
CA PRO A 548 1.14 21.59 1.20
C PRO A 548 -0.27 21.72 0.59
N GLY A 549 -0.38 22.18 -0.66
CA GLY A 549 -1.64 22.21 -1.41
C GLY A 549 -1.93 20.95 -2.24
N ASN A 550 -1.21 19.85 -1.96
CA ASN A 550 -1.34 18.53 -2.56
C ASN A 550 -1.35 18.57 -4.11
N VAL A 551 -2.17 17.72 -4.74
CA VAL A 551 -2.24 17.56 -6.21
C VAL A 551 -2.70 18.84 -6.90
N ARG A 552 -3.58 19.62 -6.24
CA ARG A 552 -4.07 20.90 -6.78
C ARG A 552 -2.94 21.91 -6.96
N GLN A 553 -2.07 22.07 -5.97
CA GLN A 553 -0.91 22.96 -6.06
C GLN A 553 0.09 22.46 -7.11
N LEU A 554 0.40 21.16 -7.11
CA LEU A 554 1.32 20.57 -8.10
C LEU A 554 0.88 20.86 -9.54
N ARG A 555 -0.40 20.59 -9.86
CA ARG A 555 -0.97 20.85 -11.19
C ARG A 555 -0.89 22.33 -11.56
N ALA A 556 -1.21 23.23 -10.64
CA ALA A 556 -1.16 24.68 -10.86
C ALA A 556 0.27 25.15 -11.19
N VAL A 557 1.26 24.70 -10.42
CA VAL A 557 2.66 25.06 -10.60
C VAL A 557 3.18 24.57 -11.96
N LEU A 558 2.97 23.29 -12.31
CA LEU A 558 3.41 22.73 -13.58
C LEU A 558 2.79 23.47 -14.78
N ARG A 559 1.49 23.80 -14.69
CA ARG A 559 0.81 24.56 -15.74
C ARG A 559 1.41 25.95 -15.91
N ARG A 560 1.69 26.67 -14.81
CA ARG A 560 2.33 27.98 -14.84
C ARG A 560 3.70 27.91 -15.50
N MET A 561 4.51 26.92 -15.13
CA MET A 561 5.84 26.71 -15.70
C MET A 561 5.80 26.54 -17.23
N VAL A 562 4.87 25.72 -17.75
CA VAL A 562 4.70 25.55 -19.21
C VAL A 562 4.19 26.82 -19.90
N ILE A 563 3.30 27.58 -19.26
CA ILE A 563 2.79 28.85 -19.81
C ILE A 563 3.92 29.87 -19.96
N LEU A 564 4.76 30.02 -18.94
CA LEU A 564 5.82 31.02 -18.90
C LEU A 564 7.03 30.65 -19.77
N THR A 565 7.21 29.36 -20.09
CA THR A 565 8.33 28.89 -20.90
C THR A 565 8.04 29.04 -22.39
N ALA A 566 9.03 29.51 -23.15
CA ALA A 566 8.96 29.57 -24.61
C ALA A 566 8.90 28.16 -25.23
N ALA A 567 8.39 28.05 -26.46
CA ALA A 567 8.40 26.78 -27.18
C ALA A 567 9.85 26.28 -27.40
N ASP A 568 10.00 24.96 -27.40
CA ASP A 568 11.23 24.18 -27.61
C ASP A 568 12.35 24.43 -26.58
N HIS A 569 12.06 25.15 -25.50
CA HIS A 569 12.99 25.39 -24.40
C HIS A 569 12.93 24.30 -23.33
N GLU A 570 14.01 24.19 -22.58
CA GLU A 570 14.12 23.36 -21.40
C GLU A 570 14.02 24.21 -20.13
N ILE A 571 13.23 23.75 -19.17
CA ILE A 571 13.08 24.37 -17.86
C ILE A 571 14.25 23.92 -16.98
N SER A 572 15.12 24.86 -16.63
CA SER A 572 16.24 24.65 -15.71
C SER A 572 15.76 24.58 -14.25
N PRO A 573 16.59 24.04 -13.34
CA PRO A 573 16.23 23.97 -11.92
C PRO A 573 15.96 25.34 -11.29
N ASP A 574 16.63 26.39 -11.78
CA ASP A 574 16.51 27.77 -11.26
C ASP A 574 15.18 28.43 -11.63
N ALA A 575 14.55 27.99 -12.73
CA ALA A 575 13.24 28.46 -13.16
C ALA A 575 12.07 27.82 -12.38
N VAL A 576 12.37 26.84 -11.50
CA VAL A 576 11.37 26.21 -10.64
C VAL A 576 11.20 27.04 -9.36
N HIS A 577 10.24 27.96 -9.38
CA HIS A 577 9.87 28.76 -8.21
C HIS A 577 8.72 28.09 -7.45
N LEU A 578 9.01 27.56 -6.27
CA LEU A 578 8.10 26.85 -5.38
C LEU A 578 7.87 27.69 -4.11
N ASP A 579 7.21 28.84 -4.25
CA ASP A 579 6.89 29.65 -3.07
C ASP A 579 5.70 29.04 -2.31
N ASP A 580 5.88 28.83 -1.01
CA ASP A 580 5.03 28.00 -0.17
C ASP A 580 3.71 28.65 0.28
N THR A 581 3.37 29.87 -0.16
CA THR A 581 2.30 30.64 0.53
C THR A 581 1.31 31.46 -0.30
N ASP A 582 1.37 31.56 -1.64
CA ASP A 582 0.42 32.48 -2.34
C ASP A 582 0.03 32.11 -3.78
N VAL A 583 0.13 30.83 -4.16
CA VAL A 583 -0.03 30.40 -5.56
C VAL A 583 -1.50 30.35 -6.02
N ALA A 584 -2.48 30.09 -5.14
CA ALA A 584 -3.88 29.91 -5.58
C ALA A 584 -4.60 31.22 -5.93
N SER A 585 -4.33 32.29 -5.18
CA SER A 585 -4.84 33.66 -5.38
C SER A 585 -4.16 34.33 -6.59
N SER A 586 -2.82 34.31 -6.62
CA SER A 586 -2.03 34.91 -7.70
C SER A 586 -2.22 34.21 -9.05
N LEU A 587 -2.44 32.89 -9.10
CA LEU A 587 -2.65 32.15 -10.35
C LEU A 587 -4.00 32.46 -11.01
N SER A 588 -5.06 32.72 -10.23
CA SER A 588 -6.36 33.14 -10.78
C SER A 588 -6.22 34.49 -11.47
N GLU A 589 -5.51 35.44 -10.84
CA GLU A 589 -5.28 36.78 -11.39
C GLU A 589 -4.31 36.75 -12.59
N GLU A 590 -3.23 35.97 -12.52
CA GLU A 590 -2.27 35.83 -13.63
C GLU A 590 -2.87 35.09 -14.84
N LEU A 591 -3.68 34.04 -14.63
CA LEU A 591 -4.41 33.34 -15.70
C LEU A 591 -5.46 34.23 -16.34
N GLU A 592 -6.23 34.98 -15.55
CA GLU A 592 -7.19 35.94 -16.10
C GLU A 592 -6.48 37.03 -16.92
N GLN A 593 -5.31 37.51 -16.47
CA GLN A 593 -4.52 38.48 -17.24
C GLN A 593 -3.88 37.89 -18.51
N ALA A 594 -3.40 36.64 -18.48
CA ALA A 594 -2.85 35.97 -19.65
C ALA A 594 -3.95 35.62 -20.67
N GLU A 595 -5.10 35.14 -20.22
CA GLU A 595 -6.26 34.87 -21.07
C GLU A 595 -6.83 36.16 -21.65
N ARG A 596 -6.93 37.24 -20.85
CA ARG A 596 -7.31 38.58 -21.34
C ARG A 596 -6.36 39.07 -22.43
N ARG A 597 -5.04 38.93 -22.27
CA ARG A 597 -4.06 39.33 -23.29
C ARG A 597 -4.27 38.59 -24.62
N ARG A 598 -4.44 37.27 -24.58
CA ARG A 598 -4.72 36.44 -25.77
C ARG A 598 -6.06 36.80 -26.42
N MET A 599 -7.09 37.10 -25.64
CA MET A 599 -8.38 37.54 -26.17
C MET A 599 -8.30 38.89 -26.87
N VAL A 600 -7.52 39.84 -26.33
CA VAL A 600 -7.28 41.15 -26.95
C VAL A 600 -6.47 41.01 -28.25
N GLU A 601 -5.45 40.16 -28.25
CA GLU A 601 -4.62 39.89 -29.43
C GLU A 601 -5.41 39.17 -30.54
N ALA A 602 -6.26 38.20 -30.19
CA ALA A 602 -7.15 37.56 -31.15
C ALA A 602 -8.17 38.55 -31.74
N LEU A 603 -8.66 39.51 -30.94
CA LEU A 603 -9.56 40.57 -31.40
C LEU A 603 -8.88 41.55 -32.34
N SER A 604 -7.62 41.94 -32.06
CA SER A 604 -6.87 42.85 -32.93
C SER A 604 -6.53 42.18 -34.27
N GLN A 605 -6.10 40.92 -34.25
CA GLN A 605 -5.81 40.14 -35.45
C GLN A 605 -7.07 39.82 -36.28
N SER A 606 -8.24 39.75 -35.63
CA SER A 606 -9.53 39.50 -36.29
C SER A 606 -10.31 40.79 -36.64
N ALA A 607 -9.65 41.95 -36.63
CA ALA A 607 -10.26 43.26 -36.92
C ALA A 607 -11.56 43.54 -36.13
N GLY A 608 -11.65 43.06 -34.89
CA GLY A 608 -12.82 43.22 -34.02
C GLY A 608 -13.94 42.18 -34.23
N SER A 609 -13.79 41.23 -35.16
CA SER A 609 -14.76 40.13 -35.33
C SER A 609 -14.69 39.15 -34.17
N ARG A 610 -15.69 39.22 -33.28
CA ARG A 610 -15.82 38.32 -32.12
C ARG A 610 -16.00 36.85 -32.50
N SER A 611 -16.53 36.59 -33.70
CA SER A 611 -16.72 35.22 -34.19
C SER A 611 -15.40 34.60 -34.63
N ASP A 612 -14.57 35.38 -35.31
CA ASP A 612 -13.29 34.89 -35.85
C ASP A 612 -12.21 34.84 -34.76
N ALA A 613 -12.23 35.79 -33.82
CA ALA A 613 -11.39 35.75 -32.61
C ALA A 613 -11.69 34.52 -31.74
N ALA A 614 -12.98 34.16 -31.58
CA ALA A 614 -13.37 32.95 -30.85
C ALA A 614 -12.91 31.67 -31.55
N LYS A 615 -13.02 31.61 -32.89
CA LYS A 615 -12.50 30.51 -33.70
C LYS A 615 -10.98 30.38 -33.62
N ALA A 616 -10.25 31.49 -33.70
CA ALA A 616 -8.79 31.52 -33.61
C ALA A 616 -8.29 30.98 -32.26
N LEU A 617 -9.06 31.18 -31.19
CA LEU A 617 -8.78 30.65 -29.86
C LEU A 617 -9.43 29.29 -29.56
N GLY A 618 -10.05 28.65 -30.56
CA GLY A 618 -10.65 27.32 -30.40
C GLY A 618 -11.83 27.25 -29.43
N MET A 619 -12.56 28.36 -29.23
CA MET A 619 -13.67 28.42 -28.26
C MET A 619 -15.01 28.82 -28.90
N ALA A 620 -16.11 28.37 -28.29
CA ALA A 620 -17.45 28.77 -28.72
C ALA A 620 -17.66 30.28 -28.55
N ARG A 621 -18.35 30.91 -29.52
CA ARG A 621 -18.63 32.36 -29.52
C ARG A 621 -19.35 32.82 -28.24
N THR A 622 -20.27 32.01 -27.71
CA THR A 622 -21.00 32.30 -26.46
C THR A 622 -20.04 32.36 -25.27
N THR A 623 -19.10 31.42 -25.17
CA THR A 623 -18.04 31.40 -24.16
C THR A 623 -17.12 32.61 -24.27
N PHE A 624 -16.72 32.97 -25.49
CA PHE A 624 -15.88 34.15 -25.75
C PHE A 624 -16.55 35.46 -25.30
N VAL A 625 -17.83 35.66 -25.65
CA VAL A 625 -18.59 36.86 -25.27
C VAL A 625 -18.81 36.95 -23.75
N THR A 626 -19.10 35.82 -23.10
CA THR A 626 -19.23 35.77 -21.64
C THR A 626 -17.91 36.13 -20.95
N LYS A 627 -16.78 35.63 -21.47
CA LYS A 627 -15.44 35.98 -20.98
C LYS A 627 -15.06 37.44 -21.25
N MET A 628 -15.42 38.01 -22.41
CA MET A 628 -15.20 39.45 -22.68
C MET A 628 -15.89 40.35 -21.65
N LYS A 629 -17.15 40.04 -21.29
CA LYS A 629 -17.89 40.77 -20.25
C LYS A 629 -17.23 40.63 -18.89
N ARG A 630 -16.79 39.42 -18.54
CA ARG A 630 -16.08 39.13 -17.29
C ARG A 630 -14.75 39.88 -17.18
N TYR A 631 -14.00 40.03 -18.27
CA TYR A 631 -12.68 40.68 -18.29
C TYR A 631 -12.70 42.16 -18.68
N GLY A 632 -13.88 42.76 -18.87
CA GLY A 632 -14.02 44.18 -19.24
C GLY A 632 -13.40 44.55 -20.60
N ILE A 633 -13.33 43.61 -21.54
CA ILE A 633 -12.84 43.84 -22.91
C ILE A 633 -14.01 44.37 -23.75
N ARG A 634 -13.83 45.53 -24.41
CA ARG A 634 -14.89 46.18 -25.22
C ARG A 634 -14.80 45.81 -26.70
#